data_AF-A0A7S0M2X2-F1
#
_entry.id   AF-A0A7S0M2X2-F1
#
_cell.length_a   1.000
_cell.length_b   1.000
_cell.length_c   1.000
_cell.angle_alpha   90.00
_cell.angle_beta   90.00
_cell.angle_gamma   90.00
#
_symmetry.space_group_name_H-M   'P 1'
#
loop_
_entity.id
_entity.type
_entity.pdbx_description
1 polymer ?
#
loop_
_entity_poly.entity_id
_entity_poly.type
_entity_poly.pdbx_seq_one_letter_code
_entity_poly.pdbx_strand_id
1 'polypeptide(L)'
;QTCNMQDHRLRVRQRFSGFYDLPVTDRSTNDIDGANFDATAYVSSLIKNKPLPELVARSNELSLEIKELESDMQMLVYENYNKFISATDTIQEMKNKVDSMEVEMGQLTTSIKEITTASLTINENLADRRVRIQKLNGVRRLLKKLSFIFDLPARLNRAIELDACTEAVRYWMSSGVVLDAYGDVPAFRAVKEEAEHVMGRLRKKLSDRLPPADTGRG
;
A
#
# COMPACT_ATOMS: atom_id res chain seq x y z
N GLN A 1 -51.02 -7.59 10.98
CA GLN A 1 -50.48 -8.80 11.65
C GLN A 1 -49.29 -8.52 12.58
N THR A 2 -48.73 -7.30 12.61
CA THR A 2 -47.56 -6.94 13.43
C THR A 2 -47.85 -6.67 14.92
N CYS A 3 -49.10 -6.37 15.29
CA CYS A 3 -49.48 -6.00 16.66
C CYS A 3 -49.40 -7.19 17.65
N ASN A 4 -49.75 -8.42 17.20
CA ASN A 4 -49.77 -9.60 18.09
C ASN A 4 -48.35 -10.09 18.43
N MET A 5 -47.40 -9.94 17.50
CA MET A 5 -46.01 -10.40 17.67
C MET A 5 -45.22 -9.55 18.69
N GLN A 6 -45.54 -8.25 18.82
CA GLN A 6 -44.88 -7.36 19.77
C GLN A 6 -45.34 -7.62 21.21
N ASP A 7 -46.63 -7.85 21.41
CA ASP A 7 -47.20 -8.24 22.71
C ASP A 7 -46.61 -9.56 23.20
N HIS A 8 -46.43 -10.50 22.27
CA HIS A 8 -45.81 -11.79 22.50
C HIS A 8 -44.39 -11.72 23.03
N ARG A 9 -43.55 -10.92 22.37
CA ARG A 9 -42.16 -10.71 22.79
C ARG A 9 -42.09 -10.02 24.16
N LEU A 10 -43.06 -9.17 24.48
CA LEU A 10 -43.13 -8.50 25.77
C LEU A 10 -43.52 -9.48 26.88
N ARG A 11 -44.51 -10.35 26.67
CA ARG A 11 -44.90 -11.39 27.63
C ARG A 11 -43.79 -12.40 27.91
N VAL A 12 -43.14 -12.88 26.85
CA VAL A 12 -41.95 -13.74 26.96
C VAL A 12 -40.83 -13.02 27.72
N ARG A 13 -40.55 -11.76 27.38
CA ARG A 13 -39.50 -10.96 28.05
C ARG A 13 -39.83 -10.67 29.51
N GLN A 14 -41.10 -10.50 29.86
CA GLN A 14 -41.54 -10.38 31.26
C GLN A 14 -41.39 -11.70 32.02
N ARG A 15 -41.68 -12.85 31.38
CA ARG A 15 -41.47 -14.17 32.00
C ARG A 15 -40.00 -14.47 32.29
N PHE A 16 -39.11 -14.04 31.40
CA PHE A 16 -37.66 -14.15 31.62
C PHE A 16 -37.05 -12.91 32.30
N SER A 17 -37.86 -11.98 32.82
CA SER A 17 -37.34 -10.76 33.45
C SER A 17 -36.39 -11.05 34.61
N GLY A 18 -36.70 -12.06 35.43
CA GLY A 18 -35.82 -12.53 36.51
C GLY A 18 -34.56 -13.27 36.03
N PHE A 19 -34.51 -13.73 34.78
CA PHE A 19 -33.29 -14.27 34.17
C PHE A 19 -32.41 -13.17 33.56
N TYR A 20 -33.03 -12.10 33.05
CA TYR A 20 -32.36 -10.97 32.41
C TYR A 20 -32.13 -9.76 33.34
N ASP A 21 -32.35 -9.90 34.66
CA ASP A 21 -32.27 -8.82 35.65
C ASP A 21 -33.00 -7.53 35.21
N LEU A 22 -34.15 -7.71 34.54
CA LEU A 22 -34.97 -6.58 34.11
C LEU A 22 -35.78 -6.06 35.29
N PRO A 23 -35.92 -4.72 35.44
CA PRO A 23 -36.71 -4.14 36.51
C PRO A 23 -38.16 -4.61 36.40
N VAL A 24 -38.60 -5.39 37.39
CA VAL A 24 -39.97 -5.86 37.50
C VAL A 24 -40.82 -4.68 37.95
N THR A 25 -41.73 -4.21 37.10
CA THR A 25 -42.74 -3.23 37.50
C THR A 25 -43.64 -3.86 38.56
N ASP A 26 -43.71 -3.24 39.73
CA ASP A 26 -44.61 -3.65 40.81
C ASP A 26 -46.06 -3.42 40.37
N ARG A 27 -46.72 -4.50 39.92
CA ARG A 27 -48.10 -4.48 39.43
C ARG A 27 -49.03 -4.94 40.55
N SER A 28 -50.27 -4.44 40.53
CA SER A 28 -51.29 -4.73 41.54
C SER A 28 -51.50 -6.24 41.74
N THR A 29 -51.90 -6.66 42.94
CA THR A 29 -52.14 -8.07 43.32
C THR A 29 -53.19 -8.79 42.46
N ASN A 30 -53.99 -8.06 41.68
CA ASN A 30 -55.00 -8.59 40.75
C ASN A 30 -54.52 -8.74 39.30
N ASP A 31 -53.27 -8.40 38.98
CA ASP A 31 -52.72 -8.63 37.65
C ASP A 31 -52.11 -10.03 37.56
N ILE A 32 -52.64 -10.87 36.67
CA ILE A 32 -52.17 -12.26 36.44
C ILE A 32 -50.71 -12.28 35.98
N ASP A 33 -50.27 -11.26 35.24
CA ASP A 33 -48.90 -11.16 34.71
C ASP A 33 -47.94 -10.45 35.71
N GLY A 34 -48.45 -10.06 36.89
CA GLY A 34 -47.69 -9.33 37.91
C GLY A 34 -46.90 -10.24 38.85
N ALA A 35 -45.74 -9.77 39.33
CA ALA A 35 -44.90 -10.54 40.25
C ALA A 35 -45.53 -10.76 41.64
N ASN A 36 -46.48 -9.92 42.04
CA ASN A 36 -47.20 -9.99 43.32
C ASN A 36 -48.62 -10.57 43.17
N PHE A 37 -48.86 -11.36 42.11
CA PHE A 37 -50.18 -11.93 41.83
C PHE A 37 -50.66 -12.87 42.96
N ASP A 38 -51.85 -12.60 43.51
CA ASP A 38 -52.53 -13.51 44.44
C ASP A 38 -53.71 -14.18 43.73
N ALA A 39 -53.50 -15.44 43.36
CA ALA A 39 -54.52 -16.26 42.69
C ALA A 39 -55.82 -16.38 43.50
N THR A 40 -55.71 -16.46 44.84
CA THR A 40 -56.87 -16.68 45.70
C THR A 40 -57.73 -15.42 45.81
N ALA A 41 -57.11 -14.25 45.95
CA ALA A 41 -57.80 -12.96 45.93
C ALA A 41 -58.40 -12.66 44.55
N TYR A 42 -57.67 -12.93 43.47
CA TYR A 42 -58.13 -12.73 42.10
C TYR A 42 -59.38 -13.58 41.79
N VAL A 43 -59.31 -14.89 42.02
CA VAL A 43 -60.46 -15.80 41.78
C VAL A 43 -61.66 -15.45 42.67
N SER A 44 -61.42 -15.12 43.94
CA SER A 44 -62.49 -14.70 44.85
C SER A 44 -63.18 -13.41 44.38
N SER A 45 -62.42 -12.46 43.84
CA SER A 45 -62.98 -11.24 43.27
C SER A 45 -63.75 -11.52 41.98
N LEU A 46 -63.31 -12.48 41.17
CA LEU A 46 -63.94 -12.85 39.91
C LEU A 46 -65.31 -13.51 40.14
N ILE A 47 -65.38 -14.44 41.09
CA ILE A 47 -66.63 -15.14 41.47
C ILE A 47 -67.66 -14.17 42.05
N LYS A 48 -67.23 -13.17 42.83
CA LYS A 48 -68.13 -12.19 43.46
C LYS A 48 -68.70 -11.17 42.48
N ASN A 49 -67.96 -10.84 41.42
CA ASN A 49 -68.27 -9.69 40.57
C ASN A 49 -68.76 -10.05 39.16
N LYS A 50 -68.66 -11.31 38.71
CA LYS A 50 -69.05 -11.72 37.35
C LYS A 50 -70.12 -12.82 37.33
N PRO A 51 -71.07 -12.78 36.37
CA PRO A 51 -72.06 -13.84 36.20
C PRO A 51 -71.43 -15.11 35.61
N LEU A 52 -72.08 -16.27 35.85
CA LEU A 52 -71.58 -17.60 35.44
C LEU A 52 -71.14 -17.71 33.97
N PRO A 53 -71.86 -17.15 32.97
CA PRO A 53 -71.44 -17.22 31.57
C PRO A 53 -70.09 -16.54 31.30
N GLU A 54 -69.82 -15.41 31.96
CA GLU A 54 -68.54 -14.70 31.84
C GLU A 54 -67.41 -15.48 32.53
N LEU A 55 -67.73 -16.17 33.63
CA LEU A 55 -66.77 -17.03 34.32
C LEU A 55 -66.34 -18.22 33.44
N VAL A 56 -67.29 -18.85 32.76
CA VAL A 56 -67.02 -19.94 31.80
C VAL A 56 -66.23 -19.42 30.60
N ALA A 57 -66.59 -18.25 30.06
CA ALA A 57 -65.85 -17.62 28.98
C ALA A 57 -64.40 -17.32 29.39
N ARG A 58 -64.18 -16.76 30.58
CA ARG A 58 -62.83 -16.48 31.09
C ARG A 58 -62.01 -17.75 31.33
N SER A 59 -62.64 -18.82 31.82
CA SER A 59 -61.98 -20.12 31.97
C SER A 59 -61.51 -20.69 30.62
N ASN A 60 -62.34 -20.57 29.58
CA ASN A 60 -62.00 -21.00 28.23
C ASN A 60 -60.88 -20.15 27.63
N GLU A 61 -60.91 -18.82 27.80
CA GLU A 61 -59.81 -17.92 27.42
C GLU A 61 -58.49 -18.32 28.09
N LEU A 62 -58.50 -18.50 29.41
CA LEU A 62 -57.29 -18.91 30.15
C LEU A 62 -56.75 -20.26 29.63
N SER A 63 -57.63 -21.19 29.29
CA SER A 63 -57.24 -22.49 28.73
C SER A 63 -56.60 -22.37 27.34
N LEU A 64 -57.00 -21.38 26.54
CA LEU A 64 -56.38 -21.06 25.25
C LEU A 64 -55.04 -20.34 25.46
N GLU A 65 -55.00 -19.34 26.33
CA GLU A 65 -53.77 -18.60 26.69
C GLU A 65 -52.67 -19.55 27.19
N ILE A 66 -53.01 -20.56 28.00
CA ILE A 66 -52.06 -21.59 28.47
C ILE A 66 -51.46 -22.38 27.30
N LYS A 67 -52.28 -22.80 26.34
CA LYS A 67 -51.82 -23.58 25.17
C LYS A 67 -50.95 -22.76 24.24
N GLU A 68 -51.31 -21.49 24.02
CA GLU A 68 -50.50 -20.56 23.24
C GLU A 68 -49.13 -20.39 23.91
N LEU A 69 -49.10 -20.08 25.22
CA LEU A 69 -47.86 -19.92 25.99
C LEU A 69 -46.96 -21.17 25.96
N GLU A 70 -47.54 -22.37 25.96
CA GLU A 70 -46.80 -23.62 25.82
C GLU A 70 -46.15 -23.73 24.44
N SER A 71 -46.91 -23.46 23.38
CA SER A 71 -46.38 -23.46 22.01
C SER A 71 -45.27 -22.44 21.82
N ASP A 72 -45.39 -21.28 22.47
CA ASP A 72 -44.39 -20.20 22.38
C ASP A 72 -43.10 -20.57 23.07
N MET A 73 -43.20 -21.18 24.25
CA MET A 73 -42.06 -21.68 24.97
C MET A 73 -41.30 -22.72 24.13
N GLN A 74 -42.02 -23.62 23.45
CA GLN A 74 -41.41 -24.57 22.53
C GLN A 74 -40.73 -23.87 21.34
N MET A 75 -41.40 -22.88 20.73
CA MET A 75 -40.85 -22.12 19.60
C MET A 75 -39.58 -21.34 19.99
N LEU A 76 -39.53 -20.76 21.18
CA LEU A 76 -38.34 -20.06 21.69
C LEU A 76 -37.16 -20.99 21.88
N VAL A 77 -37.40 -22.17 22.46
CA VAL A 77 -36.37 -23.19 22.63
C VAL A 77 -35.82 -23.59 21.27
N TYR A 78 -36.69 -23.85 20.30
CA TYR A 78 -36.29 -24.18 18.93
C TYR A 78 -35.46 -23.06 18.27
N GLU A 79 -35.93 -21.81 18.34
CA GLU A 79 -35.19 -20.66 17.81
C GLU A 79 -33.82 -20.50 18.47
N ASN A 80 -33.73 -20.72 19.79
CA ASN A 80 -32.49 -20.58 20.52
C ASN A 80 -31.48 -21.67 20.13
N TYR A 81 -31.92 -22.92 20.09
CA TYR A 81 -31.08 -24.03 19.62
C TYR A 81 -30.61 -23.84 18.19
N ASN A 82 -31.47 -23.38 17.27
CA ASN A 82 -31.06 -23.07 15.91
C ASN A 82 -30.02 -21.95 15.85
N LYS A 83 -30.16 -20.89 16.66
CA LYS A 83 -29.16 -19.83 16.75
C LYS A 83 -27.83 -20.35 17.30
N PHE A 84 -27.87 -21.24 18.29
CA PHE A 84 -26.67 -21.86 18.85
C PHE A 84 -25.95 -22.76 17.83
N ILE A 85 -26.70 -23.57 17.09
CA ILE A 85 -26.17 -24.42 16.01
C ILE A 85 -25.53 -23.53 14.94
N SER A 86 -26.24 -22.50 14.46
CA SER A 86 -25.72 -21.57 13.46
C SER A 86 -24.47 -20.81 13.94
N ALA A 87 -24.42 -20.41 15.22
CA ALA A 87 -23.24 -19.80 15.80
C ALA A 87 -22.06 -20.78 15.84
N THR A 88 -22.32 -22.05 16.18
CA THR A 88 -21.30 -23.11 16.18
C THR A 88 -20.77 -23.38 14.77
N ASP A 89 -21.65 -23.46 13.77
CA ASP A 89 -21.27 -23.61 12.36
C ASP A 89 -20.41 -22.43 11.88
N THR A 90 -20.78 -21.21 12.27
CA THR A 90 -20.01 -20.00 11.95
C THR A 90 -18.60 -20.07 12.57
N ILE A 91 -18.48 -20.50 13.83
CA ILE A 91 -17.18 -20.68 14.49
C ILE A 91 -16.33 -21.74 13.76
N GLN A 92 -16.95 -22.84 13.32
CA GLN A 92 -16.26 -23.88 12.57
C GLN A 92 -15.77 -23.38 11.20
N GLU A 93 -16.58 -22.61 10.50
CA GLU A 93 -16.20 -21.99 9.22
C GLU A 93 -15.05 -20.97 9.43
N MET A 94 -15.13 -20.14 10.47
CA MET A 94 -14.06 -19.22 10.84
C MET A 94 -12.75 -19.96 11.11
N LYS A 95 -12.78 -21.06 11.86
CA LYS A 95 -11.60 -21.89 12.12
C LYS A 95 -10.98 -22.40 10.81
N ASN A 96 -11.79 -23.01 9.94
CA ASN A 96 -11.29 -23.55 8.67
C ASN A 96 -10.65 -22.46 7.78
N LYS A 97 -11.23 -21.24 7.76
CA LYS A 97 -10.64 -20.10 7.04
C LYS A 97 -9.30 -19.66 7.62
N VAL A 98 -9.18 -19.64 8.95
CA VAL A 98 -7.91 -19.30 9.63
C VAL A 98 -6.84 -20.35 9.32
N ASP A 99 -7.19 -21.64 9.37
CA ASP A 99 -6.26 -22.73 9.04
C ASP A 99 -5.79 -22.63 7.58
N SER A 100 -6.69 -22.32 6.63
CA SER A 100 -6.33 -22.08 5.23
C SER A 100 -5.40 -20.88 5.05
N MET A 101 -5.66 -19.79 5.78
CA MET A 101 -4.85 -18.57 5.73
C MET A 101 -3.42 -18.83 6.24
N GLU A 102 -3.24 -19.69 7.24
CA GLU A 102 -1.91 -20.08 7.73
C GLU A 102 -1.10 -20.80 6.62
N VAL A 103 -1.75 -21.71 5.89
CA VAL A 103 -1.13 -22.41 4.75
C VAL A 103 -0.74 -21.43 3.65
N GLU A 104 -1.63 -20.51 3.27
CA GLU A 104 -1.35 -19.50 2.25
C GLU A 104 -0.20 -18.57 2.66
N MET A 105 -0.13 -18.15 3.93
CA MET A 105 0.99 -17.36 4.43
C MET A 105 2.32 -18.12 4.42
N GLY A 106 2.29 -19.43 4.70
CA GLY A 106 3.45 -20.30 4.55
C GLY A 106 3.96 -20.36 3.11
N GLN A 107 3.05 -20.48 2.14
CA GLN A 107 3.37 -20.45 0.71
C GLN A 107 3.95 -19.10 0.30
N LEU A 108 3.31 -17.98 0.66
CA LEU A 108 3.80 -16.64 0.36
C LEU A 108 5.20 -16.40 0.92
N THR A 109 5.45 -16.79 2.17
CA THR A 109 6.76 -16.69 2.81
C THR A 109 7.82 -17.48 2.03
N THR A 110 7.46 -18.66 1.53
CA THR A 110 8.36 -19.49 0.72
C THR A 110 8.67 -18.83 -0.62
N SER A 111 7.65 -18.33 -1.33
CA SER A 111 7.84 -17.61 -2.60
C SER A 111 8.68 -16.33 -2.42
N ILE A 112 8.49 -15.58 -1.34
CA ILE A 112 9.33 -14.40 -1.05
C ILE A 112 10.78 -14.81 -0.81
N LYS A 113 11.02 -15.91 -0.10
CA LYS A 113 12.38 -16.44 0.09
C LYS A 113 13.01 -16.82 -1.25
N GLU A 114 12.28 -17.51 -2.12
CA GLU A 114 12.74 -17.88 -3.47
C GLU A 114 13.05 -16.66 -4.35
N ILE A 115 12.19 -15.65 -4.35
CA ILE A 115 12.42 -14.40 -5.09
C ILE A 115 13.67 -13.69 -4.55
N THR A 116 13.83 -13.65 -3.22
CA THR A 116 14.97 -13.00 -2.57
C THR A 116 16.27 -13.72 -2.92
N THR A 117 16.30 -15.06 -2.85
CA THR A 117 17.50 -15.83 -3.23
C THR A 117 17.82 -15.71 -4.72
N ALA A 118 16.81 -15.75 -5.60
CA ALA A 118 16.99 -15.53 -7.02
C ALA A 118 17.53 -14.12 -7.32
N SER A 119 17.01 -13.09 -6.64
CA SER A 119 17.47 -11.71 -6.77
C SER A 119 18.93 -11.54 -6.33
N LEU A 120 19.29 -12.12 -5.18
CA LEU A 120 20.68 -12.11 -4.69
C LEU A 120 21.61 -12.81 -5.69
N THR A 121 21.22 -13.98 -6.19
CA THR A 121 21.98 -14.74 -7.19
C THR A 121 22.19 -13.94 -8.48
N ILE A 122 21.14 -13.27 -8.98
CA ILE A 122 21.25 -12.40 -10.16
C ILE A 122 22.19 -11.22 -9.88
N ASN A 123 22.06 -10.59 -8.70
CA ASN A 123 22.90 -9.46 -8.32
C ASN A 123 24.38 -9.84 -8.22
N GLU A 124 24.69 -10.98 -7.61
CA GLU A 124 26.05 -11.54 -7.55
C GLU A 124 26.62 -11.81 -8.95
N ASN A 125 25.85 -12.51 -9.80
CA ASN A 125 26.28 -12.82 -11.18
C ASN A 125 26.52 -11.55 -12.03
N LEU A 126 25.77 -10.47 -11.78
CA LEU A 126 25.92 -9.21 -12.51
C LEU A 126 26.97 -8.27 -11.91
N ALA A 127 27.39 -8.47 -10.66
CA ALA A 127 28.35 -7.59 -9.98
C ALA A 127 29.68 -7.50 -10.74
N ASP A 128 30.27 -8.65 -11.09
CA ASP A 128 31.53 -8.71 -11.83
C ASP A 128 31.43 -8.06 -13.20
N ARG A 129 30.32 -8.32 -13.90
CA ARG A 129 30.05 -7.70 -15.21
C ARG A 129 29.94 -6.19 -15.09
N ARG A 130 29.27 -5.67 -14.06
CA ARG A 130 29.15 -4.23 -13.80
C ARG A 130 30.51 -3.60 -13.53
N VAL A 131 31.37 -4.24 -12.73
CA VAL A 131 32.75 -3.78 -12.48
C VAL A 131 33.56 -3.76 -13.77
N ARG A 132 33.46 -4.80 -14.60
CA ARG A 132 34.17 -4.87 -15.89
C ARG A 132 33.71 -3.78 -16.85
N ILE A 133 32.40 -3.55 -16.95
CA ILE A 133 31.82 -2.47 -17.79
C ILE A 133 32.27 -1.10 -17.29
N GLN A 134 32.29 -0.86 -15.98
CA GLN A 134 32.81 0.37 -15.37
C GLN A 134 34.28 0.61 -15.76
N LYS A 135 35.14 -0.42 -15.64
CA LYS A 135 36.54 -0.34 -16.07
C LYS A 135 36.67 -0.03 -17.56
N LEU A 136 35.94 -0.73 -18.42
CA LEU A 136 35.95 -0.52 -19.88
C LEU A 136 35.47 0.88 -20.27
N ASN A 137 34.42 1.39 -19.62
CA ASN A 137 33.96 2.76 -19.83
C ASN A 137 35.00 3.79 -19.37
N GLY A 138 35.71 3.52 -18.28
CA GLY A 138 36.86 4.32 -17.85
C GLY A 138 37.95 4.38 -18.92
N VAL A 139 38.38 3.22 -19.42
CA VAL A 139 39.37 3.11 -20.51
C VAL A 139 38.88 3.81 -21.78
N ARG A 140 37.63 3.60 -22.20
CA ARG A 140 37.05 4.25 -23.38
C ARG A 140 37.03 5.78 -23.23
N ARG A 141 36.71 6.29 -22.04
CA ARG A 141 36.73 7.74 -21.76
C ARG A 141 38.15 8.29 -21.86
N LEU A 142 39.14 7.57 -21.34
CA LEU A 142 40.55 7.96 -21.44
C LEU A 142 41.02 7.93 -22.90
N LEU A 143 40.72 6.87 -23.64
CA LEU A 143 41.03 6.76 -25.06
C LEU A 143 40.39 7.89 -25.88
N LYS A 144 39.14 8.30 -25.57
CA LYS A 144 38.49 9.42 -26.24
C LYS A 144 39.20 10.75 -25.97
N LYS A 145 39.64 10.99 -24.73
CA LYS A 145 40.46 12.17 -24.39
C LYS A 145 41.81 12.14 -25.10
N LEU A 146 42.42 10.96 -25.18
CA LEU A 146 43.71 10.76 -25.84
C LEU A 146 43.61 10.99 -27.35
N SER A 147 42.61 10.40 -28.01
CA SER A 147 42.31 10.62 -29.43
C SER A 147 42.02 12.09 -29.72
N PHE A 148 41.32 12.81 -28.83
CA PHE A 148 41.10 14.24 -29.02
C PHE A 148 42.41 15.05 -29.07
N ILE A 149 43.40 14.67 -28.27
CA ILE A 149 44.72 15.33 -28.26
C ILE A 149 45.51 14.96 -29.52
N PHE A 150 45.53 13.69 -29.93
CA PHE A 150 46.22 13.27 -31.16
C PHE A 150 45.58 13.84 -32.43
N ASP A 151 44.26 14.00 -32.46
CA ASP A 151 43.54 14.63 -33.57
C ASP A 151 43.70 16.16 -33.60
N LEU A 152 44.32 16.77 -32.57
CA LEU A 152 44.40 18.22 -32.43
C LEU A 152 45.06 18.91 -33.63
N PRO A 153 46.23 18.47 -34.16
CA PRO A 153 46.86 19.13 -35.29
C PRO A 153 45.99 19.08 -36.55
N ALA A 154 45.35 17.92 -36.81
CA ALA A 154 44.43 17.76 -37.94
C ALA A 154 43.18 18.66 -37.79
N ARG A 155 42.63 18.78 -36.57
CA ARG A 155 41.50 19.68 -36.27
C ARG A 155 41.87 21.15 -36.42
N LEU A 156 43.06 21.54 -35.97
CA LEU A 156 43.58 22.90 -36.11
C LEU A 156 43.81 23.25 -37.60
N ASN A 157 44.39 22.34 -38.38
CA ASN A 157 44.56 22.52 -39.82
C ASN A 157 43.23 22.74 -40.52
N ARG A 158 42.23 21.89 -40.24
CA ARG A 158 40.89 22.04 -40.81
C ARG A 158 40.21 23.35 -40.39
N ALA A 159 40.41 23.80 -39.16
CA ALA A 159 39.87 25.06 -38.68
C ALA A 159 40.52 26.27 -39.38
N ILE A 160 41.81 26.19 -39.73
CA ILE A 160 42.50 27.21 -40.53
C ILE A 160 42.01 27.24 -41.98
N GLU A 161 41.75 26.07 -42.58
CA GLU A 161 41.18 25.94 -43.93
C GLU A 161 39.77 26.54 -44.01
N LEU A 162 38.94 26.31 -42.99
CA LEU A 162 37.57 26.84 -42.90
C LEU A 162 37.49 28.27 -42.36
N ASP A 163 38.63 28.94 -42.14
CA ASP A 163 38.75 30.30 -41.59
C ASP A 163 38.12 30.50 -40.19
N ALA A 164 37.81 29.41 -39.50
CA ALA A 164 37.19 29.37 -38.18
C ALA A 164 38.24 29.57 -37.06
N CYS A 165 38.81 30.77 -36.99
CA CYS A 165 39.92 31.12 -36.11
C CYS A 165 39.57 31.02 -34.61
N THR A 166 38.31 31.30 -34.25
CA THR A 166 37.83 31.25 -32.86
C THR A 166 37.74 29.82 -32.31
N GLU A 167 37.29 28.87 -33.14
CA GLU A 167 37.27 27.43 -32.83
C GLU A 167 38.70 26.89 -32.67
N ALA A 168 39.62 27.29 -33.56
CA ALA A 168 41.02 26.88 -33.49
C ALA A 168 41.69 27.31 -32.18
N VAL A 169 41.51 28.57 -31.76
CA VAL A 169 42.05 29.08 -30.49
C VAL A 169 41.44 28.35 -29.29
N ARG A 170 40.14 27.99 -29.34
CA ARG A 170 39.49 27.22 -28.27
C ARG A 170 40.05 25.80 -28.17
N TYR A 171 40.26 25.11 -29.30
CA TYR A 171 40.89 23.77 -29.31
C TYR A 171 42.33 23.82 -28.79
N TRP A 172 43.07 24.87 -29.16
CA TRP A 172 44.42 25.12 -28.65
C TRP A 172 44.42 25.40 -27.14
N MET A 173 43.58 26.29 -26.63
CA MET A 173 43.53 26.61 -25.20
C MET A 173 43.13 25.40 -24.34
N SER A 174 42.13 24.63 -24.78
CA SER A 174 41.63 23.47 -24.04
C SER A 174 42.62 22.31 -24.03
N SER A 175 43.39 22.13 -25.10
CA SER A 175 44.42 21.08 -25.18
C SER A 175 45.78 21.54 -24.68
N GLY A 176 46.04 22.85 -24.65
CA GLY A 176 47.33 23.45 -24.29
C GLY A 176 47.74 23.15 -22.85
N VAL A 177 46.79 23.19 -21.90
CA VAL A 177 47.03 22.83 -20.49
C VAL A 177 47.47 21.36 -20.37
N VAL A 178 46.93 20.49 -21.21
CA VAL A 178 47.26 19.05 -21.20
C VAL A 178 48.59 18.79 -21.93
N LEU A 179 48.83 19.45 -23.04
CA LEU A 179 50.10 19.34 -23.79
C LEU A 179 51.28 19.92 -23.00
N ASP A 180 51.04 20.89 -22.13
CA ASP A 180 52.06 21.44 -21.24
C ASP A 180 52.33 20.50 -20.05
N ALA A 181 51.28 19.96 -19.43
CA ALA A 181 51.42 19.01 -18.32
C ALA A 181 52.04 17.65 -18.71
N TYR A 182 51.91 17.22 -19.97
CA TYR A 182 52.43 15.94 -20.48
C TYR A 182 53.53 16.09 -21.55
N GLY A 183 54.18 17.25 -21.62
CA GLY A 183 55.15 17.61 -22.66
C GLY A 183 56.43 16.76 -22.71
N ASP A 184 56.73 16.00 -21.66
CA ASP A 184 57.92 15.14 -21.59
C ASP A 184 57.75 13.80 -22.30
N VAL A 185 56.52 13.41 -22.63
CA VAL A 185 56.24 12.15 -23.32
C VAL A 185 56.47 12.34 -24.83
N PRO A 186 57.34 11.53 -25.48
CA PRO A 186 57.73 11.72 -26.88
C PRO A 186 56.55 11.81 -27.87
N ALA A 187 55.49 11.02 -27.65
CA ALA A 187 54.30 11.03 -28.50
C ALA A 187 53.50 12.33 -28.39
N PHE A 188 53.43 12.94 -27.20
CA PHE A 188 52.74 14.22 -26.99
C PHE A 188 53.61 15.41 -27.43
N ARG A 189 54.94 15.27 -27.36
CA ARG A 189 55.89 16.27 -27.87
C ARG A 189 55.74 16.48 -29.38
N ALA A 190 55.72 15.40 -30.16
CA ALA A 190 55.52 15.48 -31.61
C ALA A 190 54.19 16.19 -31.97
N VAL A 191 53.11 15.85 -31.25
CA VAL A 191 51.79 16.49 -31.42
C VAL A 191 51.80 17.96 -31.01
N LYS A 192 52.51 18.30 -29.93
CA LYS A 192 52.68 19.68 -29.45
C LYS A 192 53.43 20.52 -30.49
N GLU A 193 54.57 20.05 -30.97
CA GLU A 193 55.37 20.73 -32.00
C GLU A 193 54.57 20.95 -33.30
N GLU A 194 53.82 19.93 -33.74
CA GLU A 194 52.96 20.05 -34.92
C GLU A 194 51.81 21.05 -34.69
N ALA A 195 51.12 20.98 -33.55
CA ALA A 195 50.06 21.93 -33.21
C ALA A 195 50.57 23.37 -33.04
N GLU A 196 51.76 23.57 -32.46
CA GLU A 196 52.42 24.87 -32.35
C GLU A 196 52.80 25.45 -33.72
N HIS A 197 53.32 24.61 -34.63
CA HIS A 197 53.60 25.01 -36.00
C HIS A 197 52.32 25.44 -36.73
N VAL A 198 51.22 24.68 -36.58
CA VAL A 198 49.91 25.01 -37.15
C VAL A 198 49.36 26.32 -36.58
N MET A 199 49.45 26.53 -35.26
CA MET A 199 49.07 27.79 -34.61
C MET A 199 49.96 28.97 -35.02
N GLY A 200 51.26 28.73 -35.27
CA GLY A 200 52.17 29.73 -35.82
C GLY A 200 51.76 30.21 -37.21
N ARG A 201 51.25 29.31 -38.06
CA ARG A 201 50.64 29.67 -39.35
C ARG A 201 49.36 30.48 -39.18
N LEU A 202 48.49 30.10 -38.24
CA LEU A 202 47.29 30.87 -37.91
C LEU A 202 47.65 32.28 -37.42
N ARG A 203 48.67 32.41 -36.55
CA ARG A 203 49.14 33.71 -36.06
C ARG A 203 49.65 34.60 -37.20
N LYS A 204 50.40 34.05 -38.15
CA LYS A 204 50.83 34.79 -39.36
C LYS A 204 49.63 35.21 -40.20
N LYS A 205 48.70 34.30 -40.50
CA LYS A 205 47.47 34.60 -41.26
C LYS A 205 46.60 35.67 -40.59
N LEU A 206 46.52 35.67 -39.26
CA LEU A 206 45.84 36.72 -38.49
C LEU A 206 46.62 38.03 -38.49
N SER A 207 47.95 37.98 -38.38
CA SER A 207 48.82 39.16 -38.44
C SER A 207 48.84 39.83 -39.83
N ASP A 208 48.65 39.05 -40.90
CA ASP A 208 48.54 39.56 -42.27
C ASP A 208 47.15 40.15 -42.54
N ARG A 209 46.13 39.67 -41.82
CA ARG A 209 44.75 40.20 -41.88
C ARG A 209 44.50 41.38 -40.95
N LEU A 210 45.33 41.58 -39.93
CA LEU A 210 45.23 42.69 -39.00
C LEU A 210 46.23 43.77 -39.46
N PRO A 211 45.80 44.92 -40.00
CA PRO A 211 46.73 46.02 -40.26
C PRO A 211 47.41 46.46 -38.95
N PRO A 212 48.65 47.01 -39.00
CA PRO A 212 49.39 47.39 -37.80
C PRO A 212 48.51 48.28 -36.92
N ALA A 213 48.37 47.88 -35.66
CA ALA A 213 47.63 48.63 -34.66
C ALA A 213 48.11 50.09 -34.65
N ASP A 214 47.16 50.97 -34.90
CA ASP A 214 47.33 52.42 -34.89
C ASP A 214 48.02 52.83 -33.58
N THR A 215 49.22 53.39 -33.70
CA THR A 215 49.92 54.01 -32.57
C THR A 215 49.32 55.39 -32.36
N GLY A 216 48.10 55.44 -31.82
CA GLY A 216 47.46 56.67 -31.36
C GLY A 216 47.91 57.01 -29.93
N ARG A 217 49.08 57.64 -29.81
CA ARG A 217 49.45 58.44 -28.63
C ARG A 217 49.08 59.89 -28.98
N GLY A 218 48.10 60.48 -28.29
CA GLY A 218 47.68 61.87 -28.47
C GLY A 218 46.19 62.06 -28.26
#